data_AF-A0A1B4L973-F1
#
_entry.id   AF-A0A1B4L973-F1
#
_cell.length_a   1.000
_cell.length_b   1.000
_cell.length_c   1.000
_cell.angle_alpha   90.00
_cell.angle_beta   90.00
_cell.angle_gamma   90.00
#
_symmetry.space_group_name_H-M   'P 1'
#
loop_
_entity.id
_entity.type
_entity.pdbx_description
1 polymer ?
#
loop_
_entity_poly.entity_id
_entity_poly.type
_entity_poly.pdbx_seq_one_letter_code
_entity_poly.pdbx_strand_id
1 'polypeptide(L)'
;MKGFAIVLSLSATHAFAQQSSATAPADGVYNLLVGTYTDGGSDGIYVYRFDTKTGSVAPVSSTKTVNPSYLLPSRDGRTVYAVNELPGDNGPADQRGGISAFRFDAKTGALTFIGRVSSEGNDPCYLSLSPDGKYLVTANYSVAANPGGSFAVFPLREDGAVSEAALTVHHAGSGPVKGRQDGAHAHSAVFSPDGRTLFVQDLGADKIFGYRYTVDGSRGLISPTDTRYTPVKAGSGPRHMVFGANGRYAYVTSELTAAVEVFGHQDGKLTPVQTVPMAAPGFKGKVGGAAIHLSPDGRFLYASNRGDANEIVIYAVNPADGRLKTVGRQSSLGRTPREFLIDPTGKWLIVGNQDSDTFYVFRRDAETGKLDANPQKVAVGKPVDFKLVPAL
;
A
#
# COMPACT_ATOMS: atom_id res chain seq x y z
N MET A 1 -27.75 -14.67 -51.46
CA MET A 1 -27.13 -15.32 -50.29
C MET A 1 -25.61 -15.15 -50.36
N LYS A 2 -25.04 -14.24 -49.56
CA LYS A 2 -23.63 -14.26 -49.18
C LYS A 2 -23.58 -13.72 -47.75
N GLY A 3 -23.44 -14.63 -46.79
CA GLY A 3 -23.38 -14.33 -45.36
C GLY A 3 -22.01 -13.79 -44.99
N PHE A 4 -21.99 -12.70 -44.23
CA PHE A 4 -20.80 -12.15 -43.62
C PHE A 4 -20.73 -12.70 -42.19
N ALA A 5 -19.72 -13.52 -41.90
CA ALA A 5 -19.45 -14.00 -40.55
C ALA A 5 -18.60 -12.94 -39.83
N ILE A 6 -19.19 -12.27 -38.84
CA ILE A 6 -18.46 -11.42 -37.91
C ILE A 6 -17.85 -12.34 -36.85
N VAL A 7 -16.52 -12.47 -36.86
CA VAL A 7 -15.78 -13.11 -35.76
C VAL A 7 -15.62 -12.06 -34.66
N LEU A 8 -16.45 -12.14 -33.63
CA LEU A 8 -16.24 -11.40 -32.38
C LEU A 8 -15.09 -12.09 -31.62
N SER A 9 -13.90 -11.49 -31.62
CA SER A 9 -12.85 -11.87 -30.68
C SER A 9 -13.19 -11.29 -29.31
N LEU A 10 -13.74 -12.10 -28.40
CA LEU A 10 -13.76 -11.77 -26.97
C LEU A 10 -12.32 -11.86 -26.44
N SER A 11 -11.59 -10.75 -26.46
CA SER A 11 -10.38 -10.59 -25.67
C SER A 11 -10.79 -10.42 -24.21
N ALA A 12 -10.74 -11.51 -23.44
CA ALA A 12 -10.90 -11.47 -21.99
C ALA A 12 -9.74 -10.67 -21.37
N THR A 13 -10.01 -9.41 -21.02
CA THR A 13 -9.11 -8.57 -20.23
C THR A 13 -8.98 -9.18 -18.84
N HIS A 14 -7.85 -9.84 -18.57
CA HIS A 14 -7.48 -10.22 -17.22
C HIS A 14 -7.21 -8.93 -16.45
N ALA A 15 -8.04 -8.65 -15.45
CA ALA A 15 -7.76 -7.59 -14.48
C ALA A 15 -6.52 -8.01 -13.69
N PHE A 16 -5.40 -7.31 -13.90
CA PHE A 16 -4.23 -7.37 -13.06
C PHE A 16 -4.52 -6.58 -11.78
N ALA A 17 -5.11 -7.24 -10.78
CA ALA A 17 -4.91 -6.79 -9.42
C ALA A 17 -3.39 -6.84 -9.13
N GLN A 18 -2.87 -5.93 -8.28
CA GLN A 18 -1.50 -6.01 -7.75
C GLN A 18 -1.22 -7.35 -7.01
N GLN A 19 -2.23 -8.21 -6.87
CA GLN A 19 -2.12 -9.63 -6.55
C GLN A 19 -2.65 -10.50 -7.72
N SER A 20 -1.80 -10.86 -8.68
CA SER A 20 -2.00 -12.06 -9.51
C SER A 20 -0.74 -12.44 -10.28
N SER A 21 -0.09 -13.53 -9.86
CA SER A 21 0.38 -14.62 -10.74
C SER A 21 1.13 -15.70 -9.94
N ALA A 22 0.34 -16.46 -9.18
CA ALA A 22 0.47 -17.87 -8.80
C ALA A 22 -0.57 -18.03 -7.69
N THR A 23 -1.60 -18.86 -7.87
CA THR A 23 -2.58 -19.14 -6.81
C THR A 23 -1.87 -19.91 -5.71
N ALA A 24 -1.17 -19.18 -4.82
CA ALA A 24 -0.84 -19.68 -3.51
C ALA A 24 -2.13 -20.27 -2.91
N PRO A 25 -2.09 -21.48 -2.34
CA PRO A 25 -3.27 -22.05 -1.72
C PRO A 25 -3.76 -21.07 -0.66
N ALA A 26 -5.05 -20.68 -0.72
CA ALA A 26 -5.58 -19.67 0.19
C ALA A 26 -5.28 -20.05 1.65
N ASP A 27 -5.45 -21.34 1.98
CA ASP A 27 -5.09 -21.93 3.27
C ASP A 27 -3.66 -22.52 3.26
N GLY A 28 -2.84 -22.20 4.25
CA GLY A 28 -1.48 -22.74 4.39
C GLY A 28 -0.65 -22.06 5.48
N VAL A 29 0.64 -22.43 5.52
CA VAL A 29 1.65 -21.72 6.33
C VAL A 29 2.34 -20.71 5.42
N TYR A 30 2.50 -19.49 5.93
CA TYR A 30 3.14 -18.38 5.25
C TYR A 30 4.33 -17.86 6.06
N ASN A 31 5.28 -17.26 5.37
CA ASN A 31 6.17 -16.26 5.92
C ASN A 31 5.40 -14.94 6.05
N LEU A 32 5.25 -14.43 7.26
CA LEU A 32 4.80 -13.08 7.55
C LEU A 32 6.04 -12.19 7.71
N LEU A 33 6.27 -11.33 6.72
CA LEU A 33 7.31 -10.32 6.75
C LEU A 33 6.76 -9.06 7.40
N VAL A 34 7.53 -8.47 8.33
CA VAL A 34 7.15 -7.27 9.08
C VAL A 34 8.20 -6.19 8.87
N GLY A 35 7.78 -5.09 8.25
CA GLY A 35 8.57 -3.87 8.09
C GLY A 35 8.46 -2.98 9.33
N THR A 36 9.53 -2.27 9.68
CA THR A 36 9.60 -1.47 10.92
C THR A 36 10.32 -0.14 10.72
N TYR A 37 10.14 0.79 11.67
CA TYR A 37 11.11 1.86 11.91
C TYR A 37 12.19 1.41 12.90
N THR A 38 13.42 1.89 12.70
CA THR A 38 14.61 1.42 13.42
C THR A 38 15.17 2.37 14.48
N ASP A 39 14.55 3.53 14.65
CA ASP A 39 14.89 4.51 15.67
C ASP A 39 14.48 4.08 17.10
N GLY A 40 13.76 2.96 17.25
CA GLY A 40 13.34 2.36 18.52
C GLY A 40 14.05 1.06 18.91
N GLY A 41 15.20 0.74 18.31
CA GLY A 41 15.96 -0.49 18.62
C GLY A 41 15.51 -1.74 17.85
N SER A 42 14.63 -1.59 16.86
CA SER A 42 14.30 -2.65 15.91
C SER A 42 15.52 -3.00 15.05
N ASP A 43 15.72 -4.29 14.75
CA ASP A 43 16.71 -4.74 13.77
C ASP A 43 16.39 -4.24 12.35
N GLY A 44 15.11 -4.17 11.97
CA GLY A 44 14.71 -3.85 10.60
C GLY A 44 13.55 -4.73 10.13
N ILE A 45 13.82 -5.76 9.33
CA ILE A 45 12.79 -6.69 8.82
C ILE A 45 12.73 -7.92 9.71
N TYR A 46 11.53 -8.30 10.16
CA TYR A 46 11.29 -9.57 10.86
C TYR A 46 10.50 -10.53 10.00
N VAL A 47 10.75 -11.82 10.18
CA VAL A 47 9.99 -12.89 9.54
C VAL A 47 9.40 -13.80 10.61
N TYR A 48 8.11 -14.10 10.48
CA TYR A 48 7.39 -15.05 11.30
C TYR A 48 6.78 -16.16 10.41
N ARG A 49 6.54 -17.35 10.98
CA ARG A 49 5.58 -18.32 10.43
C ARG A 49 4.18 -17.91 10.85
N PHE A 50 3.28 -17.84 9.89
CA PHE A 50 1.86 -17.58 10.11
C PHE A 50 1.04 -18.73 9.52
N ASP A 51 0.23 -19.39 10.35
CA ASP A 51 -0.67 -20.46 9.91
C ASP A 51 -2.08 -19.90 9.73
N THR A 52 -2.59 -19.88 8.50
CA THR A 52 -3.93 -19.34 8.19
C THR A 52 -5.07 -20.20 8.75
N LYS A 53 -4.82 -21.44 9.16
CA LYS A 53 -5.84 -22.30 9.76
C LYS A 53 -6.09 -21.92 11.22
N THR A 54 -5.03 -21.59 11.95
CA THR A 54 -5.07 -21.39 13.40
C THR A 54 -4.91 -19.92 13.81
N GLY A 55 -4.36 -19.09 12.92
CA GLY A 55 -3.95 -17.72 13.22
C GLY A 55 -2.62 -17.63 13.98
N SER A 56 -1.95 -18.76 14.24
CA SER A 56 -0.75 -18.79 15.07
C SER A 56 0.43 -18.12 14.38
N VAL A 57 1.17 -17.32 15.14
CA VAL A 57 2.39 -16.65 14.71
C VAL A 57 3.60 -17.12 15.52
N ALA A 58 4.69 -17.50 14.86
CA ALA A 58 5.95 -17.91 15.49
C ALA A 58 7.17 -17.20 14.85
N PRO A 59 8.13 -16.66 15.61
CA PRO A 59 9.29 -15.96 15.05
C PRO A 59 10.21 -16.91 14.28
N VAL A 60 10.86 -16.41 13.22
CA VAL A 60 11.77 -17.18 12.37
C VAL A 60 13.15 -16.52 12.29
N SER A 61 13.19 -15.27 11.83
CA SER A 61 14.44 -14.55 11.59
C SER A 61 14.23 -13.04 11.71
N SER A 62 15.33 -12.30 11.82
CA SER A 62 15.36 -10.85 11.59
C SER A 62 16.51 -10.51 10.65
N THR A 63 16.45 -9.33 10.02
CA THR A 63 17.49 -8.84 9.12
C THR A 63 17.71 -7.36 9.36
N LYS A 64 18.97 -7.01 9.62
CA LYS A 64 19.37 -5.64 9.92
C LYS A 64 19.30 -4.76 8.67
N THR A 65 18.46 -3.73 8.71
CA THR A 65 18.36 -2.72 7.66
C THR A 65 17.64 -1.49 8.20
N VAL A 66 17.99 -0.30 7.73
CA VAL A 66 17.49 0.96 8.28
C VAL A 66 16.11 1.31 7.74
N ASN A 67 15.17 1.60 8.64
CA ASN A 67 13.80 2.03 8.36
C ASN A 67 13.12 1.33 7.17
N PRO A 68 13.02 -0.02 7.15
CA PRO A 68 12.28 -0.77 6.14
C PRO A 68 10.77 -0.67 6.35
N SER A 69 10.22 0.54 6.22
CA SER A 69 8.86 0.87 6.59
C SER A 69 7.79 0.39 5.61
N TYR A 70 8.19 -0.04 4.41
CA TYR A 70 7.34 -0.64 3.39
C TYR A 70 8.11 -1.71 2.62
N LEU A 71 7.50 -2.88 2.46
CA LEU A 71 8.05 -4.07 1.85
C LEU A 71 7.28 -4.44 0.59
N LEU A 72 7.97 -5.05 -0.37
CA LEU A 72 7.36 -5.62 -1.56
C LEU A 72 8.08 -6.91 -1.95
N PRO A 73 7.51 -8.09 -1.63
CA PRO A 73 7.96 -9.34 -2.21
C PRO A 73 7.75 -9.34 -3.74
N SER A 74 8.69 -9.95 -4.48
CA SER A 74 8.53 -10.23 -5.89
C SER A 74 7.40 -11.24 -6.12
N ARG A 75 6.86 -11.29 -7.34
CA ARG A 75 5.74 -12.19 -7.70
C ARG A 75 6.04 -13.66 -7.43
N ASP A 76 7.28 -14.07 -7.63
CA ASP A 76 7.76 -15.44 -7.37
C ASP A 76 8.14 -15.68 -5.90
N GLY A 77 8.06 -14.65 -5.04
CA GLY A 77 8.41 -14.71 -3.63
C GLY A 77 9.89 -14.93 -3.35
N ARG A 78 10.78 -14.75 -4.33
CA ARG A 78 12.23 -15.01 -4.18
C ARG A 78 13.06 -13.78 -3.83
N THR A 79 12.49 -12.60 -3.99
CA THR A 79 13.15 -11.32 -3.68
C THR A 79 12.20 -10.48 -2.84
N VAL A 80 12.73 -9.74 -1.88
CA VAL A 80 11.99 -8.75 -1.09
C VAL A 80 12.68 -7.41 -1.28
N TYR A 81 11.91 -6.45 -1.76
CA TYR A 81 12.32 -5.05 -1.84
C TYR A 81 11.81 -4.33 -0.59
N ALA A 82 12.64 -3.45 -0.03
CA ALA A 82 12.28 -2.62 1.11
C ALA A 82 12.69 -1.19 0.84
N VAL A 83 11.80 -0.23 1.14
CA VAL A 83 12.23 1.17 1.24
C VAL A 83 13.24 1.32 2.38
N ASN A 84 14.06 2.35 2.33
CA ASN A 84 14.80 2.84 3.48
C ASN A 84 14.32 4.27 3.69
N GLU A 85 13.29 4.43 4.55
CA GLU A 85 12.60 5.70 4.78
C GLU A 85 13.51 6.64 5.57
N LEU A 86 14.37 7.30 4.81
CA LEU A 86 15.36 8.27 5.26
C LEU A 86 15.17 9.56 4.45
N PRO A 87 15.45 10.72 5.05
CA PRO A 87 16.15 10.86 6.32
C PRO A 87 15.21 10.95 7.54
N GLY A 88 13.89 10.85 7.32
CA GLY A 88 12.84 11.00 8.32
C GLY A 88 12.52 12.46 8.63
N ASP A 89 11.51 12.69 9.46
CA ASP A 89 10.95 14.03 9.76
C ASP A 89 11.97 15.09 10.21
N ASN A 90 13.07 14.67 10.85
CA ASN A 90 14.12 15.56 11.38
C ASN A 90 15.46 15.40 10.64
N GLY A 91 15.45 14.71 9.51
CA GLY A 91 16.63 14.40 8.74
C GLY A 91 17.05 15.52 7.77
N PRO A 92 18.31 15.56 7.34
CA PRO A 92 18.79 16.62 6.45
C PRO A 92 18.22 16.48 5.03
N ALA A 93 17.71 17.58 4.47
CA ALA A 93 16.97 17.57 3.20
C ALA A 93 17.79 17.09 1.98
N ASP A 94 19.12 17.16 2.05
CA ASP A 94 20.04 16.67 1.01
C ASP A 94 20.26 15.15 1.06
N GLN A 95 19.96 14.49 2.18
CA GLN A 95 20.09 13.04 2.31
C GLN A 95 18.93 12.33 1.62
N ARG A 96 19.25 11.50 0.62
CA ARG A 96 18.26 10.67 -0.07
C ARG A 96 17.95 9.39 0.70
N GLY A 97 16.71 8.93 0.53
CA GLY A 97 16.27 7.60 0.91
C GLY A 97 16.84 6.53 0.00
N GLY A 98 16.43 5.28 0.20
CA GLY A 98 16.88 4.19 -0.64
C GLY A 98 15.87 3.08 -0.83
N ILE A 99 16.25 2.13 -1.66
CA ILE A 99 15.55 0.86 -1.87
C ILE A 99 16.58 -0.24 -1.73
N SER A 100 16.40 -1.11 -0.74
CA SER A 100 17.21 -2.30 -0.53
C SER A 100 16.52 -3.52 -1.16
N ALA A 101 17.30 -4.38 -1.82
CA ALA A 101 16.84 -5.66 -2.34
C ALA A 101 17.48 -6.81 -1.56
N PHE A 102 16.68 -7.84 -1.26
CA PHE A 102 17.10 -9.03 -0.54
C PHE A 102 16.63 -10.27 -1.27
N ARG A 103 17.50 -11.27 -1.41
CA ARG A 103 17.08 -12.62 -1.78
C ARG A 103 16.37 -13.25 -0.59
N PHE A 104 15.20 -13.83 -0.81
CA PHE A 104 14.39 -14.45 0.23
C PHE A 104 14.36 -15.97 0.08
N ASP A 105 14.79 -16.67 1.13
CA ASP A 105 14.60 -18.11 1.24
C ASP A 105 13.33 -18.39 2.03
N ALA A 106 12.26 -18.77 1.33
CA ALA A 106 10.96 -19.04 1.94
C ALA A 106 10.97 -20.21 2.95
N LYS A 107 11.93 -21.15 2.84
CA LYS A 107 12.05 -22.32 3.75
C LYS A 107 12.68 -21.94 5.07
N THR A 108 13.75 -21.15 5.03
CA THR A 108 14.47 -20.73 6.25
C THR A 108 13.96 -19.40 6.80
N GLY A 109 13.23 -18.62 5.99
CA GLY A 109 12.85 -17.24 6.29
C GLY A 109 14.01 -16.26 6.23
N ALA A 110 15.19 -16.64 5.70
CA ALA A 110 16.35 -15.77 5.66
C ALA A 110 16.26 -14.75 4.51
N LEU A 111 16.67 -13.50 4.80
CA LEU A 111 16.86 -12.45 3.81
C LEU A 111 18.35 -12.20 3.63
N THR A 112 18.85 -12.39 2.41
CA THR A 112 20.26 -12.13 2.07
C THR A 112 20.33 -10.85 1.24
N PHE A 113 21.07 -9.84 1.70
CA PHE A 113 21.21 -8.56 1.00
C PHE A 113 21.81 -8.74 -0.40
N ILE A 114 21.16 -8.15 -1.41
CA ILE A 114 21.62 -8.13 -2.81
C ILE A 114 22.33 -6.80 -3.08
N GLY A 115 21.68 -5.69 -2.71
CA GLY A 115 22.16 -4.35 -3.01
C GLY A 115 21.16 -3.29 -2.61
N ARG A 116 21.59 -2.03 -2.68
CA ARG A 116 20.77 -0.85 -2.40
C ARG A 116 21.01 0.22 -3.46
N VAL A 117 19.96 0.90 -3.87
CA VAL A 117 20.00 2.09 -4.70
C VAL A 117 19.40 3.30 -3.97
N SER A 118 19.74 4.50 -4.42
CA SER A 118 19.03 5.74 -4.05
C SER A 118 17.57 5.66 -4.50
N SER A 119 16.64 6.21 -3.72
CA SER A 119 15.23 6.34 -4.14
C SER A 119 14.98 7.61 -4.99
N GLU A 120 16.04 8.38 -5.26
CA GLU A 120 16.00 9.68 -5.95
C GLU A 120 15.10 10.73 -5.27
N GLY A 121 14.80 10.53 -3.98
CA GLY A 121 14.05 11.48 -3.15
C GLY A 121 14.25 11.21 -1.67
N ASN A 122 13.53 11.94 -0.83
CA ASN A 122 13.51 11.76 0.62
C ASN A 122 12.29 10.94 1.04
N ASP A 123 12.43 10.19 2.12
CA ASP A 123 11.35 9.47 2.80
C ASP A 123 10.54 8.56 1.85
N PRO A 124 11.18 7.63 1.10
CA PRO A 124 10.47 6.64 0.32
C PRO A 124 9.58 5.82 1.25
N CYS A 125 8.28 5.78 0.98
CA CYS A 125 7.30 5.24 1.92
C CYS A 125 6.33 4.21 1.29
N TYR A 126 6.51 3.91 0.01
CA TYR A 126 5.67 2.96 -0.72
C TYR A 126 6.40 2.37 -1.92
N LEU A 127 6.19 1.08 -2.19
CA LEU A 127 6.69 0.39 -3.38
C LEU A 127 5.56 -0.28 -4.14
N SER A 128 5.62 -0.24 -5.47
CA SER A 128 4.78 -1.07 -6.34
C SER A 128 5.56 -1.66 -7.51
N LEU A 129 5.10 -2.80 -8.00
CA LEU A 129 5.64 -3.44 -9.19
C LEU A 129 4.82 -3.05 -10.41
N SER A 130 5.49 -2.79 -11.53
CA SER A 130 4.82 -2.60 -12.81
C SER A 130 4.03 -3.86 -13.23
N PRO A 131 2.95 -3.71 -14.02
CA PRO A 131 2.15 -4.83 -14.50
C PRO A 131 2.96 -5.90 -15.24
N ASP A 132 4.00 -5.52 -15.98
CA ASP A 132 4.89 -6.45 -16.68
C ASP A 132 6.01 -7.05 -15.81
N GLY A 133 6.12 -6.63 -14.54
CA GLY A 133 7.15 -7.10 -13.60
C GLY A 133 8.55 -6.56 -13.84
N LYS A 134 8.73 -5.63 -14.78
CA LYS A 134 10.06 -5.13 -15.18
C LYS A 134 10.55 -3.92 -14.41
N TYR A 135 9.64 -3.21 -13.73
CA TYR A 135 9.97 -1.97 -13.03
C TYR A 135 9.42 -1.98 -11.61
N LEU A 136 10.23 -1.44 -10.71
CA LEU A 136 9.81 -1.05 -9.37
C LEU A 136 9.50 0.45 -9.38
N VAL A 137 8.43 0.85 -8.71
CA VAL A 137 8.05 2.27 -8.55
C VAL A 137 8.06 2.59 -7.06
N THR A 138 8.72 3.68 -6.67
CA THR A 138 8.70 4.19 -5.29
C THR A 138 7.96 5.52 -5.23
N ALA A 139 7.18 5.74 -4.18
CA ALA A 139 6.71 7.08 -3.81
C ALA A 139 7.63 7.65 -2.72
N ASN A 140 8.14 8.85 -2.95
CA ASN A 140 8.98 9.61 -2.02
C ASN A 140 8.12 10.70 -1.37
N TYR A 141 7.90 10.58 -0.05
CA TYR A 141 7.06 11.52 0.69
C TYR A 141 7.72 12.90 0.82
N SER A 142 9.01 12.93 1.16
CA SER A 142 9.82 14.12 1.40
C SER A 142 9.18 15.13 2.35
N VAL A 143 9.54 15.10 3.63
CA VAL A 143 9.09 16.13 4.60
C VAL A 143 9.60 17.53 4.21
N ALA A 144 10.78 17.61 3.61
CA ALA A 144 11.32 18.85 3.07
C ALA A 144 10.60 19.31 1.80
N ALA A 145 10.37 20.61 1.67
CA ALA A 145 9.75 21.20 0.48
C ALA A 145 10.62 21.08 -0.79
N ASN A 146 11.94 20.90 -0.64
CA ASN A 146 12.89 20.64 -1.72
C ASN A 146 13.77 19.45 -1.31
N PRO A 147 13.81 18.35 -2.08
CA PRO A 147 13.26 18.15 -3.43
C PRO A 147 11.73 18.01 -3.52
N GLY A 148 11.03 17.89 -2.38
CA GLY A 148 9.58 17.71 -2.35
C GLY A 148 9.13 16.33 -2.81
N GLY A 149 7.82 16.09 -2.72
CA GLY A 149 7.19 14.83 -3.09
C GLY A 149 7.45 14.44 -4.54
N SER A 150 7.78 13.17 -4.75
CA SER A 150 8.08 12.63 -6.08
C SER A 150 7.76 11.14 -6.16
N PHE A 151 7.78 10.59 -7.36
CA PHE A 151 7.92 9.15 -7.55
C PHE A 151 9.07 8.85 -8.52
N ALA A 152 9.67 7.67 -8.38
CA ALA A 152 10.76 7.22 -9.25
C ALA A 152 10.52 5.79 -9.73
N VAL A 153 11.04 5.47 -10.91
CA VAL A 153 10.86 4.20 -11.62
C VAL A 153 12.22 3.56 -11.87
N PHE A 154 12.38 2.32 -11.43
CA PHE A 154 13.64 1.59 -11.43
C PHE A 154 13.52 0.30 -12.24
N PRO A 155 14.37 0.06 -13.25
CA PRO A 155 14.46 -1.23 -13.91
C PRO A 155 14.88 -2.32 -12.93
N LEU A 156 14.16 -3.44 -12.95
CA LEU A 156 14.52 -4.65 -12.22
C LEU A 156 15.42 -5.54 -13.08
N ARG A 157 16.46 -6.07 -12.46
CA ARG A 157 17.38 -7.02 -13.08
C ARG A 157 16.90 -8.45 -12.85
N GLU A 158 17.33 -9.36 -13.71
CA GLU A 158 16.99 -10.79 -13.61
C GLU A 158 17.46 -11.45 -12.30
N ASP A 159 18.53 -10.93 -11.70
CA ASP A 159 19.06 -11.39 -10.41
C ASP A 159 18.30 -10.85 -9.19
N GLY A 160 17.26 -10.05 -9.41
CA GLY A 160 16.46 -9.39 -8.37
C GLY A 160 17.07 -8.10 -7.83
N ALA A 161 18.19 -7.62 -8.37
CA ALA A 161 18.72 -6.31 -8.01
C ALA A 161 17.92 -5.17 -8.67
N VAL A 162 17.90 -4.01 -8.00
CA VAL A 162 17.30 -2.78 -8.52
C VAL A 162 18.40 -1.97 -9.21
N SER A 163 18.15 -1.50 -10.44
CA SER A 163 19.08 -0.62 -11.16
C SER A 163 18.89 0.85 -10.74
N GLU A 164 19.75 1.75 -11.20
CA GLU A 164 19.51 3.19 -11.06
C GLU A 164 18.18 3.61 -11.69
N ALA A 165 17.59 4.71 -11.21
CA ALA A 165 16.29 5.18 -11.68
C ALA A 165 16.33 5.49 -13.19
N ALA A 166 15.37 4.95 -13.94
CA ALA A 166 15.14 5.31 -15.33
C ALA A 166 14.36 6.63 -15.46
N LEU A 167 13.62 7.00 -14.41
CA LEU A 167 12.80 8.21 -14.38
C LEU A 167 12.54 8.63 -12.93
N THR A 168 12.60 9.92 -12.66
CA THR A 168 12.10 10.56 -11.44
C THR A 168 11.17 11.70 -11.83
N VAL A 169 10.00 11.77 -11.21
CA VAL A 169 8.99 12.80 -11.45
C VAL A 169 8.67 13.50 -10.13
N HIS A 170 9.03 14.79 -10.06
CA HIS A 170 8.65 15.64 -8.94
C HIS A 170 7.26 16.22 -9.15
N HIS A 171 6.46 16.21 -8.10
CA HIS A 171 5.18 16.87 -8.09
C HIS A 171 5.32 18.33 -7.64
N ALA A 172 4.43 19.17 -8.16
CA ALA A 172 4.24 20.53 -7.67
C ALA A 172 2.85 20.67 -7.08
N GLY A 173 2.76 21.38 -5.96
CA GLY A 173 1.49 21.64 -5.28
C GLY A 173 1.69 21.87 -3.79
N SER A 174 0.65 22.38 -3.17
CA SER A 174 0.51 22.60 -1.74
C SER A 174 -0.98 22.62 -1.39
N GLY A 175 -1.27 22.61 -0.10
CA GLY A 175 -2.62 22.58 0.45
C GLY A 175 -2.74 23.47 1.70
N PRO A 176 -3.95 23.58 2.27
CA PRO A 176 -4.22 24.51 3.35
C PRO A 176 -3.64 24.11 4.71
N VAL A 177 -3.26 22.84 4.92
CA VAL A 177 -2.80 22.35 6.24
C VAL A 177 -1.31 22.63 6.45
N LYS A 178 -1.01 23.69 7.20
CA LYS A 178 0.36 24.10 7.56
C LYS A 178 1.16 23.00 8.24
N GLY A 179 2.42 22.88 7.88
CA GLY A 179 3.36 21.84 8.32
C GLY A 179 3.14 20.46 7.67
N ARG A 180 2.02 20.25 6.97
CA ARG A 180 1.67 18.96 6.34
C ARG A 180 1.47 19.06 4.83
N GLN A 181 1.22 20.25 4.32
CA GLN A 181 0.91 20.51 2.91
C GLN A 181 1.61 21.78 2.40
N ASP A 182 2.76 22.15 2.96
CA ASP A 182 3.53 23.30 2.49
C ASP A 182 4.24 23.01 1.14
N GLY A 183 4.30 21.75 0.74
CA GLY A 183 4.75 21.29 -0.57
C GLY A 183 4.09 19.96 -0.93
N ALA A 184 4.52 19.36 -2.04
CA ALA A 184 4.06 18.05 -2.49
C ALA A 184 4.60 16.93 -1.58
N HIS A 185 3.80 15.88 -1.36
CA HIS A 185 4.16 14.70 -0.60
C HIS A 185 3.52 13.43 -1.20
N ALA A 186 4.21 12.81 -2.17
CA ALA A 186 3.71 11.58 -2.79
C ALA A 186 3.76 10.42 -1.78
N HIS A 187 2.61 9.85 -1.44
CA HIS A 187 2.51 8.86 -0.37
C HIS A 187 2.28 7.43 -0.90
N SER A 188 1.72 7.26 -2.10
CA SER A 188 1.69 5.94 -2.75
C SER A 188 1.55 6.05 -4.26
N ALA A 189 1.93 4.98 -4.96
CA ALA A 189 1.91 4.87 -6.41
C ALA A 189 1.34 3.49 -6.80
N VAL A 190 0.12 3.48 -7.35
CA VAL A 190 -0.69 2.28 -7.55
C VAL A 190 -1.08 2.16 -9.02
N PHE A 191 -0.77 1.02 -9.65
CA PHE A 191 -1.20 0.74 -11.01
C PHE A 191 -2.70 0.39 -11.04
N SER A 192 -3.39 0.86 -12.06
CA SER A 192 -4.76 0.50 -12.37
C SER A 192 -4.88 -0.99 -12.69
N PRO A 193 -6.06 -1.61 -12.49
CA PRO A 193 -6.23 -3.05 -12.71
C PRO A 193 -6.03 -3.50 -14.15
N ASP A 194 -6.17 -2.61 -15.14
CA ASP A 194 -5.84 -2.90 -16.54
C ASP A 194 -4.35 -2.73 -16.86
N GLY A 195 -3.56 -2.29 -15.88
CA GLY A 195 -2.12 -2.04 -16.00
C GLY A 195 -1.74 -0.85 -16.89
N ARG A 196 -2.68 0.03 -17.25
CA ARG A 196 -2.43 1.12 -18.20
C ARG A 196 -2.18 2.47 -17.57
N THR A 197 -2.54 2.65 -16.31
CA THR A 197 -2.45 3.93 -15.60
C THR A 197 -1.76 3.72 -14.26
N LEU A 198 -0.78 4.56 -13.93
CA LEU A 198 -0.21 4.70 -12.59
C LEU A 198 -0.89 5.88 -11.90
N PHE A 199 -1.54 5.64 -10.77
CA PHE A 199 -2.10 6.68 -9.92
C PHE A 199 -1.17 6.97 -8.76
N VAL A 200 -0.80 8.24 -8.56
CA VAL A 200 0.08 8.68 -7.46
C VAL A 200 -0.68 9.60 -6.53
N GLN A 201 -0.86 9.19 -5.28
CA GLN A 201 -1.59 9.96 -4.27
C GLN A 201 -0.62 10.93 -3.61
N ASP A 202 -0.90 12.22 -3.73
CA ASP A 202 -0.07 13.28 -3.18
C ASP A 202 -0.79 13.99 -2.03
N LEU A 203 -0.36 13.69 -0.81
CA LEU A 203 -0.92 14.24 0.42
C LEU A 203 -0.80 15.76 0.44
N GLY A 204 0.38 16.26 0.04
CA GLY A 204 0.71 17.67 0.09
C GLY A 204 -0.10 18.52 -0.89
N ALA A 205 -0.42 17.96 -2.06
CA ALA A 205 -1.07 18.68 -3.15
C ALA A 205 -2.60 18.52 -3.21
N ASP A 206 -3.22 17.70 -2.36
CA ASP A 206 -4.65 17.30 -2.43
C ASP A 206 -5.05 16.77 -3.82
N LYS A 207 -4.16 15.94 -4.41
CA LYS A 207 -4.34 15.43 -5.77
C LYS A 207 -4.00 13.95 -5.86
N ILE A 208 -4.71 13.27 -6.76
CA ILE A 208 -4.37 11.95 -7.26
C ILE A 208 -3.88 12.14 -8.69
N PHE A 209 -2.57 12.14 -8.91
CA PHE A 209 -1.97 12.26 -10.24
C PHE A 209 -2.17 10.95 -11.02
N GLY A 210 -2.40 11.07 -12.33
CA GLY A 210 -2.59 9.93 -13.23
C GLY A 210 -1.59 9.97 -14.39
N TYR A 211 -0.85 8.89 -14.55
CA TYR A 211 0.14 8.72 -15.62
C TYR A 211 -0.16 7.48 -16.45
N ARG A 212 -0.13 7.59 -17.77
CA ARG A 212 -0.14 6.44 -18.68
C ARG A 212 1.17 5.65 -18.51
N TYR A 213 1.05 4.34 -18.36
CA TYR A 213 2.15 3.39 -18.41
C TYR A 213 2.20 2.69 -19.76
N THR A 214 3.32 2.81 -20.46
CA THR A 214 3.49 2.31 -21.83
C THR A 214 4.66 1.34 -21.89
N VAL A 215 4.37 0.04 -21.80
CA VAL A 215 5.37 -1.05 -21.70
C VAL A 215 6.40 -1.05 -22.82
N ASP A 216 5.97 -0.79 -24.07
CA ASP A 216 6.85 -0.81 -25.24
C ASP A 216 7.64 0.49 -25.44
N GLY A 217 7.44 1.47 -24.55
CA GLY A 217 8.10 2.78 -24.61
C GLY A 217 7.68 3.65 -25.79
N SER A 218 6.74 3.23 -26.64
CA SER A 218 6.34 3.94 -27.87
C SER A 218 5.86 5.38 -27.64
N ARG A 219 5.45 5.69 -26.40
CA ARG A 219 4.96 7.02 -25.97
C ARG A 219 5.68 7.52 -24.71
N GLY A 220 6.88 7.01 -24.45
CA GLY A 220 7.57 7.14 -23.17
C GLY A 220 7.00 6.19 -22.11
N LEU A 221 7.87 5.63 -21.28
CA LEU A 221 7.53 4.60 -20.29
C LEU A 221 6.39 5.05 -19.36
N ILE A 222 6.47 6.30 -18.89
CA ILE A 222 5.47 6.97 -18.06
C ILE A 222 5.23 8.36 -18.66
N SER A 223 3.97 8.71 -18.90
CA SER A 223 3.57 10.03 -19.40
C SER A 223 2.29 10.51 -18.73
N PRO A 224 2.04 11.82 -18.57
CA PRO A 224 0.78 12.29 -17.98
C PRO A 224 -0.45 11.81 -18.79
N THR A 225 -1.52 11.48 -18.07
CA THR A 225 -2.86 11.36 -18.67
C THR A 225 -3.38 12.72 -19.13
N ASP A 226 -4.42 12.74 -19.96
CA ASP A 226 -4.99 13.98 -20.49
C ASP A 226 -5.61 14.84 -19.37
N THR A 227 -6.21 14.20 -18.35
CA THR A 227 -6.72 14.88 -17.14
C THR A 227 -5.62 15.27 -16.16
N ARG A 228 -4.44 14.65 -16.24
CA ARG A 228 -3.25 14.78 -15.38
C ARG A 228 -3.45 14.39 -13.92
N TYR A 229 -4.51 14.84 -13.28
CA TYR A 229 -4.85 14.50 -11.89
C TYR A 229 -6.35 14.61 -11.63
N THR A 230 -6.80 13.91 -10.59
CA THR A 230 -8.12 14.10 -9.97
C THR A 230 -7.91 14.86 -8.65
N PRO A 231 -8.55 16.02 -8.42
CA PRO A 231 -8.46 16.71 -7.15
C PRO A 231 -9.31 16.01 -6.08
N VAL A 232 -8.84 16.06 -4.83
CA VAL A 232 -9.67 15.77 -3.66
C VAL A 232 -10.03 17.08 -2.94
N LYS A 233 -10.87 17.01 -1.91
CA LYS A 233 -11.23 18.21 -1.13
C LYS A 233 -9.97 18.81 -0.50
N ALA A 234 -9.82 20.14 -0.55
CA ALA A 234 -8.68 20.82 0.07
C ALA A 234 -8.53 20.48 1.56
N GLY A 235 -7.30 20.17 1.97
CA GLY A 235 -6.93 19.73 3.30
C GLY A 235 -7.17 18.24 3.59
N SER A 236 -7.48 17.41 2.58
CA SER A 236 -7.79 16.00 2.79
C SER A 236 -6.53 15.14 2.89
N GLY A 237 -5.53 15.40 2.05
CA GLY A 237 -4.28 14.67 2.02
C GLY A 237 -4.45 13.20 1.61
N PRO A 238 -4.66 12.89 0.32
CA PRO A 238 -4.84 11.52 -0.15
C PRO A 238 -3.57 10.70 0.10
N ARG A 239 -3.73 9.48 0.64
CA ARG A 239 -2.64 8.66 1.18
C ARG A 239 -2.46 7.35 0.42
N HIS A 240 -3.27 6.33 0.70
CA HIS A 240 -3.22 5.01 0.06
C HIS A 240 -4.47 4.79 -0.79
N MET A 241 -4.31 4.03 -1.89
CA MET A 241 -5.41 3.64 -2.78
C MET A 241 -5.48 2.12 -2.93
N VAL A 242 -6.69 1.59 -3.01
CA VAL A 242 -6.96 0.22 -3.49
C VAL A 242 -8.09 0.23 -4.52
N PHE A 243 -8.05 -0.71 -5.47
CA PHE A 243 -9.14 -0.94 -6.42
C PHE A 243 -10.05 -2.07 -5.95
N GLY A 244 -11.35 -1.92 -6.21
CA GLY A 244 -12.30 -3.02 -6.09
C GLY A 244 -11.97 -4.15 -7.06
N ALA A 245 -12.43 -5.38 -6.78
CA ALA A 245 -12.09 -6.57 -7.56
C ALA A 245 -12.42 -6.49 -9.06
N ASN A 246 -13.49 -5.76 -9.42
CA ASN A 246 -13.88 -5.54 -10.82
C ASN A 246 -13.18 -4.35 -11.48
N GLY A 247 -12.32 -3.64 -10.75
CA GLY A 247 -11.59 -2.45 -11.20
C GLY A 247 -12.45 -1.23 -11.54
N ARG A 248 -13.76 -1.27 -11.30
CA ARG A 248 -14.70 -0.17 -11.59
C ARG A 248 -14.73 0.91 -10.51
N TYR A 249 -14.17 0.61 -9.34
CA TYR A 249 -14.12 1.53 -8.21
C TYR A 249 -12.72 1.56 -7.60
N ALA A 250 -12.32 2.75 -7.15
CA ALA A 250 -11.13 2.97 -6.35
C ALA A 250 -11.52 3.58 -5.00
N TYR A 251 -10.78 3.20 -3.97
CA TYR A 251 -10.98 3.65 -2.60
C TYR A 251 -9.68 4.27 -2.10
N VAL A 252 -9.76 5.49 -1.58
CA VAL A 252 -8.59 6.27 -1.17
C VAL A 252 -8.75 6.69 0.29
N THR A 253 -7.75 6.44 1.12
CA THR A 253 -7.68 7.09 2.45
C THR A 253 -7.19 8.52 2.30
N SER A 254 -7.89 9.45 2.94
CA SER A 254 -7.46 10.83 3.12
C SER A 254 -6.97 10.98 4.56
N GLU A 255 -5.67 11.20 4.71
CA GLU A 255 -4.98 11.15 6.00
C GLU A 255 -5.44 12.27 6.93
N LEU A 256 -5.40 13.50 6.44
CA LEU A 256 -5.53 14.72 7.26
C LEU A 256 -6.97 14.93 7.74
N THR A 257 -7.95 14.41 7.00
CA THR A 257 -9.38 14.46 7.36
C THR A 257 -9.91 13.15 7.93
N ALA A 258 -9.12 12.08 7.92
CA ALA A 258 -9.54 10.72 8.25
C ALA A 258 -10.87 10.35 7.58
N ALA A 259 -10.84 10.27 6.25
CA ALA A 259 -11.96 9.88 5.42
C ALA A 259 -11.55 8.80 4.42
N VAL A 260 -12.52 8.02 3.96
CA VAL A 260 -12.40 7.18 2.77
C VAL A 260 -13.15 7.85 1.62
N GLU A 261 -12.44 8.15 0.55
CA GLU A 261 -12.99 8.68 -0.70
C GLU A 261 -13.19 7.54 -1.70
N VAL A 262 -14.40 7.43 -2.24
CA VAL A 262 -14.81 6.44 -3.23
C VAL A 262 -14.88 7.12 -4.59
N PHE A 263 -14.22 6.52 -5.57
CA PHE A 263 -14.24 6.97 -6.96
C PHE A 263 -14.75 5.86 -7.87
N GLY A 264 -15.56 6.20 -8.86
CA GLY A 264 -15.73 5.38 -10.05
C GLY A 264 -14.46 5.46 -10.90
N HIS A 265 -14.06 4.35 -11.50
CA HIS A 265 -12.88 4.23 -12.34
C HIS A 265 -13.27 3.70 -13.72
N GLN A 266 -12.91 4.47 -14.75
CA GLN A 266 -13.12 4.12 -16.15
C GLN A 266 -12.01 4.74 -17.00
N ASP A 267 -11.34 3.93 -17.82
CA ASP A 267 -10.33 4.37 -18.80
C ASP A 267 -9.27 5.33 -18.22
N GLY A 268 -8.75 5.03 -17.03
CA GLY A 268 -7.73 5.84 -16.34
C GLY A 268 -8.27 7.13 -15.71
N LYS A 269 -9.59 7.36 -15.70
CA LYS A 269 -10.25 8.49 -15.05
C LYS A 269 -10.90 8.07 -13.73
N LEU A 270 -10.70 8.88 -12.69
CA LEU A 270 -11.38 8.75 -11.40
C LEU A 270 -12.47 9.81 -11.26
N THR A 271 -13.69 9.40 -10.95
CA THR A 271 -14.85 10.28 -10.76
C THR A 271 -15.40 10.12 -9.33
N PRO A 272 -15.53 11.19 -8.52
CA PRO A 272 -15.99 11.10 -7.15
C PRO A 272 -17.39 10.47 -7.03
N VAL A 273 -17.59 9.59 -6.05
CA VAL A 273 -18.86 8.90 -5.76
C VAL A 273 -19.32 9.15 -4.32
N GLN A 274 -18.40 9.08 -3.36
CA GLN A 274 -18.72 9.18 -1.94
C GLN A 274 -17.50 9.62 -1.15
N THR A 275 -17.71 10.36 -0.06
CA THR A 275 -16.71 10.56 0.99
C THR A 275 -17.32 10.08 2.31
N VAL A 276 -16.61 9.23 3.04
CA VAL A 276 -17.09 8.64 4.29
C VAL A 276 -16.12 8.96 5.42
N PRO A 277 -16.55 9.70 6.47
CA PRO A 277 -15.73 9.91 7.66
C PRO A 277 -15.35 8.58 8.33
N MET A 278 -14.10 8.45 8.77
CA MET A 278 -13.62 7.28 9.51
C MET A 278 -14.00 7.39 10.98
N ALA A 279 -13.75 8.55 11.59
CA ALA A 279 -14.05 8.78 13.00
C ALA A 279 -15.55 8.66 13.31
N ALA A 280 -15.86 8.24 14.53
CA ALA A 280 -17.24 8.19 15.02
C ALA A 280 -17.87 9.60 15.05
N PRO A 281 -19.20 9.72 14.82
CA PRO A 281 -19.89 11.00 14.95
C PRO A 281 -19.61 11.66 16.30
N GLY A 282 -19.20 12.93 16.27
CA GLY A 282 -18.89 13.70 17.47
C GLY A 282 -17.50 13.47 18.08
N PHE A 283 -16.67 12.57 17.53
CA PHE A 283 -15.29 12.39 17.98
C PHE A 283 -14.49 13.70 17.87
N LYS A 284 -13.75 14.05 18.93
CA LYS A 284 -13.00 15.32 19.05
C LYS A 284 -11.49 15.15 19.15
N GLY A 285 -11.01 13.92 19.21
CA GLY A 285 -9.58 13.63 19.27
C GLY A 285 -8.88 13.83 17.93
N LYS A 286 -7.56 13.72 17.94
CA LYS A 286 -6.73 13.70 16.74
C LYS A 286 -7.07 12.46 15.90
N VAL A 287 -7.00 12.61 14.60
CA VAL A 287 -7.25 11.54 13.62
C VAL A 287 -6.13 11.52 12.59
N GLY A 288 -5.98 10.41 11.89
CA GLY A 288 -4.99 10.27 10.84
C GLY A 288 -5.21 9.01 10.03
N GLY A 289 -5.97 9.11 8.94
CA GLY A 289 -6.20 7.99 8.04
C GLY A 289 -4.88 7.39 7.56
N ALA A 290 -4.80 6.06 7.53
CA ALA A 290 -3.57 5.36 7.15
C ALA A 290 -3.84 4.31 6.08
N ALA A 291 -3.82 3.03 6.46
CA ALA A 291 -3.93 1.91 5.54
C ALA A 291 -5.37 1.70 5.08
N ILE A 292 -5.52 1.06 3.93
CA ILE A 292 -6.82 0.69 3.36
C ILE A 292 -6.68 -0.62 2.60
N HIS A 293 -7.54 -1.59 2.89
CA HIS A 293 -7.55 -2.91 2.22
C HIS A 293 -8.97 -3.44 2.09
N LEU A 294 -9.19 -4.23 1.05
CA LEU A 294 -10.42 -5.00 0.87
C LEU A 294 -10.23 -6.42 1.42
N SER A 295 -11.32 -7.03 1.87
CA SER A 295 -11.36 -8.49 2.04
C SER A 295 -11.17 -9.19 0.67
N PRO A 296 -10.67 -10.43 0.62
CA PRO A 296 -10.42 -11.13 -0.64
C PRO A 296 -11.67 -11.32 -1.52
N ASP A 297 -12.84 -11.40 -0.88
CA ASP A 297 -14.16 -11.47 -1.56
C ASP A 297 -14.70 -10.11 -2.02
N GLY A 298 -14.03 -9.01 -1.67
CA GLY A 298 -14.44 -7.63 -1.98
C GLY A 298 -15.68 -7.14 -1.23
N ARG A 299 -16.26 -7.92 -0.31
CA ARG A 299 -17.49 -7.57 0.42
C ARG A 299 -17.26 -6.48 1.48
N PHE A 300 -16.05 -6.41 2.03
CA PHE A 300 -15.70 -5.50 3.10
C PHE A 300 -14.44 -4.70 2.78
N LEU A 301 -14.44 -3.45 3.19
CA LEU A 301 -13.29 -2.57 3.15
C LEU A 301 -12.92 -2.17 4.58
N TYR A 302 -11.63 -2.14 4.86
CA TYR A 302 -11.05 -1.79 6.14
C TYR A 302 -10.15 -0.59 5.94
N ALA A 303 -10.16 0.35 6.89
CA ALA A 303 -9.23 1.46 6.90
C ALA A 303 -8.75 1.76 8.33
N SER A 304 -7.46 1.99 8.52
CA SER A 304 -6.91 2.29 9.84
C SER A 304 -6.90 3.79 10.13
N ASN A 305 -7.31 4.17 11.34
CA ASN A 305 -7.35 5.55 11.82
C ASN A 305 -6.39 5.71 13.01
N ARG A 306 -5.36 6.54 12.83
CA ARG A 306 -4.37 6.88 13.86
C ARG A 306 -4.84 8.07 14.70
N GLY A 307 -3.95 8.58 15.55
CA GLY A 307 -4.25 9.68 16.46
C GLY A 307 -4.84 9.15 17.76
N ASP A 308 -5.87 9.79 18.28
CA ASP A 308 -6.53 9.37 19.52
C ASP A 308 -7.55 8.24 19.26
N ALA A 309 -7.94 8.02 17.99
CA ALA A 309 -8.93 7.01 17.61
C ALA A 309 -8.39 5.57 17.67
N ASN A 310 -7.17 5.34 17.14
CA ASN A 310 -6.44 4.06 17.15
C ASN A 310 -7.30 2.83 16.82
N GLU A 311 -7.99 2.88 15.68
CA GLU A 311 -8.99 1.88 15.28
C GLU A 311 -8.83 1.40 13.84
N ILE A 312 -9.37 0.22 13.56
CA ILE A 312 -9.71 -0.25 12.21
C ILE A 312 -11.20 0.01 11.99
N VAL A 313 -11.53 0.85 11.03
CA VAL A 313 -12.92 1.13 10.61
C VAL A 313 -13.32 0.15 9.53
N ILE A 314 -14.52 -0.43 9.68
CA ILE A 314 -15.00 -1.54 8.85
C ILE A 314 -16.22 -1.08 8.07
N TYR A 315 -16.18 -1.26 6.75
CA TYR A 315 -17.22 -0.87 5.82
C TYR A 315 -17.71 -2.09 5.04
N ALA A 316 -19.03 -2.24 4.89
CA ALA A 316 -19.61 -3.08 3.86
C ALA A 316 -19.55 -2.34 2.51
N VAL A 317 -19.15 -3.04 1.46
CA VAL A 317 -19.09 -2.55 0.09
C VAL A 317 -20.36 -2.94 -0.64
N ASN A 318 -21.04 -1.97 -1.24
CA ASN A 318 -22.14 -2.26 -2.15
C ASN A 318 -21.57 -2.73 -3.51
N PRO A 319 -21.81 -3.98 -3.93
CA PRO A 319 -21.22 -4.50 -5.17
C PRO A 319 -21.76 -3.84 -6.44
N ALA A 320 -22.94 -3.20 -6.37
CA ALA A 320 -23.58 -2.58 -7.54
C ALA A 320 -22.98 -1.22 -7.88
N ASP A 321 -22.68 -0.41 -6.87
CA ASP A 321 -22.30 1.00 -7.03
C ASP A 321 -20.99 1.38 -6.31
N GLY A 322 -20.33 0.43 -5.66
CA GLY A 322 -19.06 0.59 -4.96
C GLY A 322 -19.17 1.38 -3.65
N ARG A 323 -20.34 1.87 -3.25
CA ARG A 323 -20.51 2.72 -2.06
C ARG A 323 -20.23 1.95 -0.78
N LEU A 324 -19.76 2.68 0.24
CA LEU A 324 -19.41 2.16 1.54
C LEU A 324 -20.47 2.48 2.58
N LYS A 325 -20.79 1.50 3.43
CA LYS A 325 -21.57 1.66 4.66
C LYS A 325 -20.73 1.21 5.85
N THR A 326 -20.51 2.06 6.84
CA THR A 326 -19.81 1.65 8.07
C THR A 326 -20.62 0.60 8.82
N VAL A 327 -20.01 -0.54 9.14
CA VAL A 327 -20.63 -1.66 9.86
C VAL A 327 -19.91 -2.02 11.16
N GLY A 328 -18.73 -1.44 11.40
CA GLY A 328 -18.01 -1.63 12.65
C GLY A 328 -16.81 -0.70 12.80
N ARG A 329 -16.31 -0.64 14.04
CA ARG A 329 -15.04 -0.03 14.42
C ARG A 329 -14.41 -0.96 15.45
N GLN A 330 -13.15 -1.29 15.26
CA GLN A 330 -12.40 -2.18 16.14
C GLN A 330 -11.18 -1.43 16.67
N SER A 331 -11.01 -1.39 17.99
CA SER A 331 -9.75 -0.89 18.57
C SER A 331 -8.58 -1.74 18.07
N SER A 332 -7.50 -1.07 17.67
CA SER A 332 -6.23 -1.72 17.30
C SER A 332 -5.47 -2.31 18.50
N LEU A 333 -5.95 -2.05 19.73
CA LEU A 333 -5.33 -2.46 21.01
C LEU A 333 -3.90 -1.93 21.23
N GLY A 334 -3.55 -0.87 20.50
CA GLY A 334 -2.30 -0.13 20.63
C GLY A 334 -2.46 1.28 20.05
N ARG A 335 -1.34 1.92 19.71
CA ARG A 335 -1.30 3.27 19.16
C ARG A 335 -0.66 3.30 17.78
N THR A 336 -1.18 4.19 16.94
CA THR A 336 -0.69 4.45 15.59
C THR A 336 -0.73 3.18 14.72
N PRO A 337 -1.95 2.65 14.43
CA PRO A 337 -2.13 1.53 13.51
C PRO A 337 -1.79 1.95 12.06
N ARG A 338 -0.50 1.97 11.73
CA ARG A 338 0.01 2.52 10.46
C ARG A 338 -0.29 1.63 9.28
N GLU A 339 -0.29 0.31 9.49
CA GLU A 339 -0.57 -0.67 8.45
C GLU A 339 -1.21 -1.94 9.03
N PHE A 340 -1.95 -2.64 8.18
CA PHE A 340 -2.54 -3.92 8.50
C PHE A 340 -2.63 -4.78 7.25
N LEU A 341 -2.77 -6.10 7.41
CA LEU A 341 -3.01 -7.00 6.29
C LEU A 341 -4.23 -7.88 6.56
N ILE A 342 -4.84 -8.34 5.48
CA ILE A 342 -5.84 -9.40 5.52
C ILE A 342 -5.25 -10.62 4.84
N ASP A 343 -5.30 -11.77 5.50
CA ASP A 343 -4.70 -12.98 4.95
C ASP A 343 -5.47 -13.49 3.71
N PRO A 344 -4.84 -14.34 2.87
CA PRO A 344 -5.45 -14.82 1.63
C PRO A 344 -6.76 -15.60 1.81
N THR A 345 -6.95 -16.28 2.94
CA THR A 345 -8.22 -16.96 3.26
C THR A 345 -9.33 -15.98 3.62
N GLY A 346 -8.93 -14.81 4.08
CA GLY A 346 -9.81 -13.84 4.67
C GLY A 346 -10.35 -14.18 6.06
N LYS A 347 -9.70 -15.08 6.81
CA LYS A 347 -10.08 -15.42 8.19
C LYS A 347 -9.38 -14.55 9.22
N TRP A 348 -8.32 -13.83 8.84
CA TRP A 348 -7.45 -13.11 9.76
C TRP A 348 -7.15 -11.70 9.27
N LEU A 349 -7.06 -10.77 10.21
CA LEU A 349 -6.57 -9.41 10.01
C LEU A 349 -5.42 -9.17 11.00
N ILE A 350 -4.27 -8.75 10.50
CA ILE A 350 -3.07 -8.47 11.30
C ILE A 350 -2.81 -6.97 11.28
N VAL A 351 -2.78 -6.30 12.43
CA VAL A 351 -2.57 -4.84 12.52
C VAL A 351 -1.35 -4.52 13.39
N GLY A 352 -0.46 -3.66 12.87
CA GLY A 352 0.72 -3.18 13.57
C GLY A 352 0.51 -1.83 14.22
N ASN A 353 0.86 -1.73 15.50
CA ASN A 353 0.79 -0.52 16.30
C ASN A 353 2.18 0.06 16.48
N GLN A 354 2.52 1.03 15.63
CA GLN A 354 3.84 1.64 15.56
C GLN A 354 4.31 2.13 16.94
N ASP A 355 3.49 2.89 17.66
CA ASP A 355 3.89 3.57 18.91
C ASP A 355 3.56 2.73 20.16
N SER A 356 3.38 1.42 19.98
CA SER A 356 3.13 0.45 21.05
C SER A 356 3.92 -0.84 20.88
N ASP A 357 4.86 -0.90 19.93
CA ASP A 357 5.77 -2.02 19.70
C ASP A 357 5.08 -3.40 19.68
N THR A 358 3.91 -3.45 19.05
CA THR A 358 3.06 -4.64 19.02
C THR A 358 2.33 -4.77 17.68
N PHE A 359 2.02 -5.99 17.30
CA PHE A 359 0.92 -6.24 16.37
C PHE A 359 -0.05 -7.26 16.96
N TYR A 360 -1.28 -7.22 16.46
CA TYR A 360 -2.36 -8.12 16.87
C TYR A 360 -2.91 -8.88 15.67
N VAL A 361 -3.25 -10.15 15.89
CA VAL A 361 -3.87 -11.04 14.90
C VAL A 361 -5.33 -11.28 15.32
N PHE A 362 -6.24 -10.62 14.61
CA PHE A 362 -7.68 -10.74 14.82
C PHE A 362 -8.26 -11.81 13.92
N ARG A 363 -9.09 -12.69 14.47
CA ARG A 363 -10.00 -13.48 13.64
C ARG A 363 -11.07 -12.56 13.07
N ARG A 364 -11.41 -12.77 11.81
CA ARG A 364 -12.44 -12.05 11.09
C ARG A 364 -13.63 -12.94 10.80
N ASP A 365 -14.81 -12.41 11.06
CA ASP A 365 -16.07 -12.96 10.59
C ASP A 365 -16.28 -12.54 9.12
N ALA A 366 -16.29 -13.51 8.20
CA ALA A 366 -16.44 -13.27 6.77
C ALA A 366 -17.85 -12.79 6.38
N GLU A 367 -18.87 -13.05 7.19
CA GLU A 367 -20.24 -12.65 6.91
C GLU A 367 -20.55 -11.23 7.40
N THR A 368 -20.03 -10.86 8.57
CA THR A 368 -20.28 -9.54 9.16
C THR A 368 -19.14 -8.54 8.95
N GLY A 369 -17.96 -9.03 8.58
CA GLY A 369 -16.73 -8.26 8.46
C GLY A 369 -16.09 -7.88 9.80
N LYS A 370 -16.71 -8.22 10.93
CA LYS A 370 -16.24 -7.83 12.27
C LYS A 370 -15.02 -8.64 12.70
N LEU A 371 -14.31 -8.11 13.69
CA LEU A 371 -13.10 -8.69 14.26
C LEU A 371 -13.38 -9.19 15.68
N ASP A 372 -12.86 -10.36 16.03
CA ASP A 372 -13.07 -11.00 17.33
C ASP A 372 -12.36 -10.24 18.47
N ALA A 373 -12.94 -10.28 19.68
CA ALA A 373 -12.46 -9.50 20.82
C ALA A 373 -11.16 -10.03 21.46
N ASN A 374 -10.73 -11.25 21.12
CA ASN A 374 -9.59 -11.93 21.76
C ASN A 374 -8.47 -12.24 20.73
N PRO A 375 -7.80 -11.23 20.15
CA PRO A 375 -6.72 -11.44 19.20
C PRO A 375 -5.46 -11.98 19.87
N GLN A 376 -4.61 -12.67 19.09
CA GLN A 376 -3.25 -12.96 19.52
C GLN A 376 -2.41 -11.67 19.51
N LYS A 377 -1.61 -11.44 20.55
CA LYS A 377 -0.65 -10.33 20.65
C LYS A 377 0.77 -10.80 20.33
N VAL A 378 1.53 -10.01 19.58
CA VAL A 378 2.97 -10.21 19.34
C VAL A 378 3.71 -8.90 19.60
N ALA A 379 4.85 -8.97 20.28
CA ALA A 379 5.73 -7.83 20.50
C ALA A 379 6.79 -7.74 19.38
N VAL A 380 6.98 -6.55 18.82
CA VAL A 380 8.01 -6.23 17.83
C VAL A 380 8.16 -4.72 17.77
N GLY A 381 9.38 -4.21 17.65
CA GLY A 381 9.62 -2.75 17.63
C GLY A 381 8.98 -2.09 16.40
N LYS A 382 8.15 -1.06 16.63
CA LYS A 382 7.55 -0.18 15.61
C LYS A 382 7.12 -0.84 14.29
N PRO A 383 6.20 -1.83 14.29
CA PRO A 383 5.75 -2.50 13.07
C PRO A 383 4.86 -1.57 12.23
N VAL A 384 5.18 -1.43 10.95
CA VAL A 384 4.53 -0.46 10.05
C VAL A 384 4.25 -0.98 8.63
N ASP A 385 4.58 -2.22 8.31
CA ASP A 385 4.10 -2.91 7.11
C ASP A 385 4.12 -4.42 7.30
N PHE A 386 3.27 -5.12 6.54
CA PHE A 386 3.16 -6.56 6.61
C PHE A 386 2.92 -7.19 5.23
N LYS A 387 3.64 -8.27 4.92
CA LYS A 387 3.49 -9.03 3.67
C LYS A 387 3.51 -10.51 3.94
N LEU A 388 2.80 -11.27 3.11
CA LEU A 388 2.76 -12.73 3.17
C LEU A 388 3.42 -13.33 1.94
N VAL A 389 4.33 -14.28 2.15
CA VAL A 389 4.93 -15.13 1.11
C VAL A 389 4.70 -16.58 1.52
N PRO A 390 4.15 -17.46 0.67
CA PRO A 390 3.92 -18.86 1.03
C PRO A 390 5.18 -19.51 1.62
N ALA A 391 5.04 -20.27 2.71
CA ALA A 391 6.10 -21.15 3.17
C ALA A 391 6.08 -22.40 2.26
N LEU A 392 7.21 -22.72 1.66
CA LEU A 392 7.35 -23.87 0.75
C LEU A 392 7.06 -25.20 1.43
#